data_AF-A0A956ASE6-F1
#
_entry.id   AF-A0A956ASE6-F1
#
_cell.length_a   1.000
_cell.length_b   1.000
_cell.length_c   1.000
_cell.angle_alpha   90.00
_cell.angle_beta   90.00
_cell.angle_gamma   90.00
#
_symmetry.space_group_name_H-M   'P 1'
#
loop_
_entity.id
_entity.type
_entity.pdbx_description
1 polymer ?
#
loop_
_entity_poly.entity_id
_entity_poly.type
_entity_poly.pdbx_seq_one_letter_code
_entity_poly.pdbx_strand_id
1 'polypeptide(L)'
;TAPVPTPVAAGPRYWLVLTNQAPGHYKMLLTCNGAPVAEVPASSPQYIADLTDKVRPGQNNVQITYLPVPSAPPGPMVDAVKVMVGYGRNAADGTLTIENVLGSHEQKTGRASAEAATITFQLQ
;
A
#
# COMPACT_ATOMS: atom_id res chain seq x y z
N THR A 1 -6.83 1.02 -44.05
CA THR A 1 -7.34 1.51 -42.76
C THR A 1 -6.58 0.80 -41.67
N ALA A 2 -5.73 1.51 -40.93
CA ALA A 2 -5.05 0.93 -39.77
C ALA A 2 -6.09 0.61 -38.69
N PRO A 3 -5.98 -0.51 -37.96
CA PRO A 3 -6.87 -0.78 -36.84
C PRO A 3 -6.70 0.34 -35.81
N VAL A 4 -7.81 0.99 -35.48
CA VAL A 4 -7.90 1.91 -34.34
C VAL A 4 -7.47 1.09 -33.10
N PRO A 5 -6.50 1.56 -32.29
CA PRO A 5 -6.19 0.88 -31.04
C PRO A 5 -7.45 0.91 -30.19
N THR A 6 -8.10 -0.26 -30.07
CA THR A 6 -9.16 -0.45 -29.10
C THR A 6 -8.55 -0.10 -27.74
N PRO A 7 -9.10 0.88 -26.98
CA PRO A 7 -8.62 1.11 -25.63
C PRO A 7 -8.75 -0.23 -24.91
N VAL A 8 -7.62 -0.80 -24.50
CA VAL A 8 -7.59 -2.04 -23.71
C VAL A 8 -8.57 -1.79 -22.57
N ALA A 9 -9.67 -2.54 -22.55
CA ALA A 9 -10.69 -2.38 -21.54
C ALA A 9 -9.98 -2.42 -20.18
N ALA A 10 -9.98 -1.27 -19.50
CA ALA A 10 -9.28 -1.09 -18.23
C ALA A 10 -9.94 -2.04 -17.23
N GLY A 11 -9.38 -3.24 -17.10
CA GLY A 11 -9.80 -4.21 -16.09
C GLY A 11 -9.68 -3.60 -14.68
N PRO A 12 -10.31 -4.23 -13.68
CA PRO A 12 -10.20 -3.78 -12.30
C PRO A 12 -8.72 -3.66 -11.90
N ARG A 13 -8.29 -2.44 -11.55
CA ARG A 13 -6.96 -2.21 -10.98
C ARG A 13 -7.05 -2.08 -9.47
N TYR A 14 -6.18 -2.80 -8.79
CA TYR A 14 -6.10 -2.81 -7.34
C TYR A 14 -4.89 -2.02 -6.91
N TRP A 15 -5.09 -1.14 -5.95
CA TRP A 15 -4.05 -0.23 -5.50
C TRP A 15 -3.88 -0.32 -4.00
N LEU A 16 -2.63 -0.20 -3.59
CA LEU A 16 -2.24 0.03 -2.21
C LEU A 16 -1.80 1.48 -2.08
N VAL A 17 -2.41 2.20 -1.14
CA VAL A 17 -2.01 3.55 -0.76
C VAL A 17 -1.55 3.51 0.68
N LEU A 18 -0.31 3.95 0.90
CA LEU A 18 0.29 4.07 2.21
C LEU A 18 0.60 5.54 2.48
N THR A 19 0.25 6.01 3.66
CA THR A 19 0.57 7.35 4.16
C THR A 19 1.32 7.21 5.47
N ASN A 20 2.53 7.75 5.51
CA ASN A 20 3.41 7.73 6.67
C ASN A 20 3.45 9.13 7.29
N GLN A 21 2.80 9.28 8.44
CA GLN A 21 2.77 10.47 9.28
C GLN A 21 4.02 10.61 10.17
N ALA A 22 4.87 9.58 10.24
CA ALA A 22 6.14 9.61 10.99
C ALA A 22 7.34 9.22 10.10
N PRO A 23 7.62 9.98 9.02
CA PRO A 23 8.77 9.72 8.17
C PRO A 23 10.08 9.83 8.95
N GLY A 24 11.01 8.92 8.68
CA GLY A 24 12.34 8.85 9.28
C GLY A 24 12.52 7.76 10.34
N HIS A 25 11.43 7.17 10.85
CA HIS A 25 11.51 6.21 11.96
C HIS A 25 11.57 4.74 11.51
N TYR A 26 10.83 4.39 10.45
CA TYR A 26 10.67 2.99 10.01
C TYR A 26 10.73 2.90 8.49
N LYS A 27 11.48 1.93 7.96
CA LYS A 27 11.27 1.47 6.59
C LYS A 27 10.20 0.38 6.58
N MET A 28 9.46 0.25 5.50
CA MET A 28 8.33 -0.69 5.42
C MET A 28 8.54 -1.69 4.29
N LEU A 29 8.36 -2.97 4.59
CA LEU A 29 8.30 -4.03 3.57
C LEU A 29 6.86 -4.41 3.31
N LEU A 30 6.42 -4.26 2.07
CA LEU A 30 5.08 -4.58 1.62
C LEU A 30 5.09 -5.89 0.86
N THR A 31 4.22 -6.82 1.28
CA THR A 31 3.96 -8.06 0.56
C THR A 31 2.47 -8.25 0.37
N CYS A 32 2.07 -8.92 -0.70
CA CYS A 32 0.69 -9.30 -0.97
C CYS A 32 0.67 -10.80 -1.29
N ASN A 33 -0.10 -11.57 -0.53
CA ASN A 33 -0.17 -13.03 -0.61
C ASN A 33 1.21 -13.71 -0.52
N GLY A 34 2.12 -13.12 0.27
CA GLY A 34 3.51 -13.57 0.42
C GLY A 34 4.46 -13.15 -0.71
N ALA A 35 3.96 -12.54 -1.79
CA ALA A 35 4.80 -12.00 -2.86
C ALA A 35 5.26 -10.57 -2.52
N PRO A 36 6.53 -10.22 -2.80
CA PRO A 36 7.01 -8.85 -2.59
C PRO A 36 6.29 -7.87 -3.50
N VAL A 37 5.87 -6.75 -2.91
CA VAL A 37 5.28 -5.61 -3.61
C VAL A 37 6.33 -4.50 -3.70
N ALA A 38 6.82 -4.04 -2.55
CA ALA A 38 7.78 -2.93 -2.49
C ALA A 38 8.48 -2.82 -1.13
N GLU A 39 9.64 -2.17 -1.14
CA GLU A 39 10.27 -1.60 0.05
C GLU A 39 10.05 -0.09 0.02
N VAL A 40 9.42 0.45 1.07
CA VAL A 40 9.14 1.87 1.23
C VAL A 40 10.20 2.47 2.16
N PRO A 41 11.02 3.42 1.67
CA PRO A 41 11.99 4.12 2.49
C PRO A 41 11.34 4.83 3.67
N ALA A 42 12.07 4.94 4.77
CA ALA A 42 11.55 5.63 5.96
C ALA A 42 11.24 7.11 5.71
N SER A 43 11.94 7.75 4.77
CA SER A 43 11.70 9.14 4.39
C SER A 43 10.44 9.36 3.55
N SER A 44 9.77 8.31 3.07
CA SER A 44 8.61 8.44 2.20
C SER A 44 7.36 8.79 3.01
N PRO A 45 6.76 9.98 2.81
CA PRO A 45 5.52 10.36 3.49
C PRO A 45 4.28 9.69 2.87
N GLN A 46 4.37 9.27 1.61
CA GLN A 46 3.32 8.55 0.91
C GLN A 46 3.94 7.55 -0.07
N TYR A 47 3.26 6.43 -0.27
CA TYR A 47 3.61 5.42 -1.25
C TYR A 47 2.36 4.84 -1.90
N ILE A 48 2.43 4.59 -3.21
CA ILE A 48 1.34 4.01 -3.99
C ILE A 48 1.92 2.85 -4.78
N ALA A 49 1.27 1.68 -4.72
CA ALA A 49 1.64 0.51 -5.51
C ALA A 49 0.43 -0.11 -6.21
N ASP A 50 0.68 -0.60 -7.41
CA ASP A 50 -0.26 -1.47 -8.13
C ASP A 50 -0.17 -2.89 -7.56
N LEU A 51 -1.31 -3.44 -7.16
CA LEU A 51 -1.46 -4.80 -6.64
C LEU A 51 -2.15 -5.74 -7.64
N THR A 52 -2.51 -5.27 -8.83
CA THR A 52 -3.35 -6.00 -9.78
C THR A 52 -2.82 -7.39 -10.10
N ASP A 53 -1.50 -7.52 -10.28
CA ASP A 53 -0.85 -8.81 -10.59
C ASP A 53 -0.51 -9.65 -9.34
N LYS A 54 -0.86 -9.17 -8.15
CA LYS A 54 -0.54 -9.80 -6.85
C LYS A 54 -1.76 -10.31 -6.11
N VAL A 55 -2.95 -9.88 -6.51
CA VAL A 55 -4.21 -10.33 -5.94
C VAL A 55 -4.78 -11.54 -6.68
N ARG A 56 -5.67 -12.27 -6.02
CA ARG A 56 -6.34 -13.47 -6.55
C ARG A 56 -7.82 -13.48 -6.18
N PRO A 57 -8.68 -14.25 -6.89
CA PRO A 57 -10.05 -14.48 -6.44
C PRO A 57 -10.09 -15.03 -5.01
N GLY A 58 -11.05 -14.57 -4.21
CA GLY A 58 -11.20 -14.94 -2.79
C GLY A 58 -10.33 -14.11 -1.84
N GLN A 59 -9.79 -14.77 -0.81
CA GLN A 59 -9.06 -14.10 0.26
C GLN A 59 -7.66 -13.65 -0.18
N ASN A 60 -7.38 -12.37 0.08
CA ASN A 60 -6.09 -11.74 -0.12
C ASN A 60 -5.58 -11.13 1.18
N ASN A 61 -4.27 -11.23 1.40
CA ASN A 61 -3.60 -10.66 2.56
C ASN A 61 -2.48 -9.74 2.09
N VAL A 62 -2.52 -8.47 2.49
CA VAL A 62 -1.38 -7.55 2.38
C VAL A 62 -0.73 -7.48 3.74
N GLN A 63 0.57 -7.76 3.81
CA GLN A 63 1.36 -7.64 5.02
C GLN A 63 2.34 -6.48 4.89
N ILE A 64 2.35 -5.61 5.89
CA ILE A 64 3.27 -4.49 6.06
C ILE A 64 4.18 -4.82 7.24
N THR A 65 5.48 -4.94 7.00
CA THR A 65 6.47 -5.15 8.07
C THR A 65 7.20 -3.84 8.32
N TYR A 66 7.12 -3.33 9.54
CA TYR A 66 7.81 -2.11 9.98
C TYR A 66 9.18 -2.49 10.51
N LEU A 67 10.22 -1.91 9.92
CA LEU A 67 11.61 -2.13 10.32
C LEU A 67 12.19 -0.82 10.86
N PRO A 68 12.57 -0.76 12.15
CA PRO A 68 13.09 0.46 12.75
C PRO A 68 14.41 0.87 12.11
N VAL A 69 14.59 2.18 11.90
CA VAL A 69 15.84 2.75 11.40
C VAL A 69 16.70 3.16 12.62
N PRO A 70 17.90 2.57 12.82
CA PRO A 70 18.70 2.79 14.03
C PRO A 70 19.12 4.24 14.28
N SER A 71 19.21 5.06 13.24
CA SER A 71 19.64 6.47 13.30
C SER A 71 18.47 7.46 13.46
N ALA A 72 17.24 6.98 13.66
CA ALA A 72 16.08 7.86 13.80
C ALA A 72 16.14 8.66 15.12
N PRO A 73 15.84 9.97 15.12
CA PRO A 73 15.78 10.77 16.35
C PRO A 73 14.76 10.18 17.33
N PRO A 74 14.99 10.28 18.66
CA PRO A 74 13.94 10.02 19.63
C PRO A 74 12.86 11.10 19.49
N GLY A 75 11.70 10.73 18.94
CA GLY A 75 10.57 11.62 18.70
C GLY A 75 9.25 10.98 19.15
N PRO A 76 8.20 11.78 19.42
CA PRO A 76 6.90 11.25 19.82
C PRO A 76 6.33 10.38 18.70
N MET A 77 6.10 9.10 19.01
CA MET A 77 5.51 8.13 18.09
C MET A 77 3.99 8.25 18.16
N VAL A 78 3.39 8.98 17.22
CA VAL A 78 1.93 9.15 17.11
C VAL A 78 1.47 8.73 15.72
N ASP A 79 0.43 7.89 15.67
CA ASP A 79 -0.36 7.47 14.50
C ASP A 79 0.40 7.48 13.17
N ALA A 80 1.39 6.58 13.06
CA ALA A 80 2.46 6.72 12.08
C ALA A 80 2.06 6.31 10.67
N VAL A 81 1.22 5.29 10.48
CA VAL A 81 1.01 4.72 9.13
C VAL A 81 -0.44 4.36 8.88
N LYS A 82 -1.02 4.95 7.84
CA LYS A 82 -2.31 4.56 7.27
C LYS A 82 -2.09 3.82 5.96
N VAL A 83 -2.70 2.66 5.82
CA VAL A 83 -2.65 1.85 4.60
C VAL A 83 -4.06 1.56 4.14
N MET A 84 -4.33 1.71 2.86
CA MET A 84 -5.61 1.43 2.23
C MET A 84 -5.37 0.58 1.00
N VAL A 85 -6.21 -0.43 0.82
CA VAL A 85 -6.26 -1.27 -0.37
C VAL A 85 -7.62 -1.08 -1.00
N GLY A 86 -7.66 -0.84 -2.31
CA GLY A 86 -8.93 -0.59 -2.98
C GLY A 86 -8.88 -0.75 -4.49
N TYR A 87 -10.07 -0.82 -5.06
CA TYR A 87 -10.28 -0.68 -6.49
C TYR A 87 -10.10 0.79 -6.86
N GLY A 88 -9.36 1.07 -7.93
CA GLY A 88 -9.18 2.44 -8.39
C GLY A 88 -8.82 2.56 -9.85
N ARG A 89 -9.00 3.77 -10.37
CA ARG A 89 -8.62 4.14 -11.73
C ARG A 89 -7.53 5.19 -11.68
N ASN A 90 -6.56 5.03 -12.57
CA ASN A 90 -5.60 6.08 -12.85
C ASN A 90 -6.17 6.92 -13.99
N ALA A 91 -6.49 8.17 -13.71
CA ALA A 91 -6.95 9.10 -14.72
C ALA A 91 -5.81 9.50 -15.67
N ALA A 92 -6.15 10.02 -16.84
CA ALA A 92 -5.16 10.38 -17.87
C ALA A 92 -4.18 11.49 -17.43
N ASP A 93 -4.53 12.22 -16.37
CA ASP A 93 -3.73 13.25 -15.71
C ASP A 93 -2.77 12.69 -14.64
N GLY A 94 -2.77 11.37 -14.42
CA GLY A 94 -1.97 10.70 -13.40
C GLY A 94 -2.62 10.68 -12.01
N THR A 95 -3.85 11.18 -11.88
CA THR A 95 -4.59 11.15 -10.61
C THR A 95 -5.11 9.74 -10.34
N LEU A 96 -4.64 9.12 -9.25
CA LEU A 96 -5.22 7.87 -8.75
C LEU A 96 -6.44 8.17 -7.88
N THR A 97 -7.60 7.65 -8.28
CA THR A 97 -8.81 7.66 -7.45
C THR A 97 -9.12 6.24 -7.01
N ILE A 98 -9.19 6.03 -5.68
CA ILE A 98 -9.70 4.77 -5.10
C ILE A 98 -11.21 4.90 -5.01
N GLU A 99 -11.94 4.19 -5.87
CA GLU A 99 -13.40 4.23 -5.95
C GLU A 99 -14.04 3.32 -4.90
N ASN A 100 -13.35 2.25 -4.48
CA ASN A 100 -13.84 1.35 -3.43
C ASN A 100 -12.70 0.85 -2.55
N VAL A 101 -12.77 1.14 -1.24
CA VAL A 101 -11.80 0.65 -0.26
C VAL A 101 -12.20 -0.75 0.18
N LEU A 102 -11.34 -1.72 -0.11
CA LEU A 102 -11.54 -3.14 0.22
C LEU A 102 -10.99 -3.50 1.60
N GLY A 103 -10.00 -2.74 2.07
CA GLY A 103 -9.44 -2.90 3.40
C GLY A 103 -8.57 -1.70 3.77
N SER A 104 -8.51 -1.40 5.06
CA SER A 104 -7.62 -0.36 5.58
C SER A 104 -7.04 -0.77 6.91
N HIS A 105 -5.81 -0.34 7.17
CA HIS A 105 -5.15 -0.49 8.46
C HIS A 105 -4.55 0.84 8.88
N GLU A 106 -4.69 1.17 10.15
CA GLU A 106 -4.04 2.33 10.76
C GLU A 106 -3.19 1.82 11.92
N GLN A 107 -1.88 1.97 11.77
CA GLN A 107 -0.92 1.57 12.78
C GLN A 107 -0.60 2.74 13.70
N LYS A 108 -0.92 2.56 14.97
CA LYS A 108 -0.53 3.45 16.06
C LYS A 108 0.69 2.85 16.76
N THR A 109 1.87 2.98 16.17
CA THR A 109 3.09 2.34 16.70
C THR A 109 3.56 3.06 17.97
N GLY A 110 3.37 2.44 19.14
CA GLY A 110 3.83 2.95 20.44
C GLY A 110 5.18 2.41 20.90
N ARG A 111 5.81 1.48 20.18
CA ARG A 111 7.12 0.90 20.54
C ARG A 111 7.94 0.54 19.31
N ALA A 112 9.25 0.78 19.40
CA ALA A 112 10.28 0.46 18.43
C ALA A 112 10.55 -1.06 18.31
N SER A 113 9.52 -1.88 18.09
CA SER A 113 9.67 -3.29 17.76
C SER A 113 9.30 -3.50 16.29
N ALA A 114 9.97 -4.46 15.65
CA ALA A 114 9.53 -4.92 14.33
C ALA A 114 8.09 -5.44 14.48
N GLU A 115 7.15 -4.71 13.92
CA GLU A 115 5.73 -5.04 13.97
C GLU A 115 5.27 -5.34 12.55
N ALA A 116 4.32 -6.26 12.42
CA ALA A 116 3.69 -6.55 11.14
C ALA A 116 2.21 -6.24 11.24
N ALA A 117 1.70 -5.46 10.28
CA ALA A 117 0.28 -5.25 10.08
C ALA A 117 -0.18 -6.12 8.91
N THR A 118 -1.39 -6.68 9.01
CA THR A 118 -1.98 -7.48 7.94
C THR A 118 -3.36 -6.93 7.60
N ILE A 119 -3.56 -6.59 6.33
CA ILE A 119 -4.86 -6.22 5.76
C ILE A 119 -5.40 -7.41 5.00
N THR A 120 -6.54 -7.91 5.46
CA THR A 120 -7.26 -9.00 4.79
C THR A 120 -8.44 -8.42 4.03
N PHE A 121 -8.60 -8.80 2.77
CA PHE A 121 -9.75 -8.42 1.95
C PHE A 121 -10.19 -9.56 1.03
N GLN A 122 -11.44 -9.51 0.57
CA GLN A 122 -12.04 -10.52 -0.30
C GLN A 122 -12.29 -9.93 -1.69
N LEU A 123 -11.90 -10.68 -2.71
CA LEU A 123 -12.27 -10.40 -4.10
C LEU A 123 -13.29 -11.45 -4.56
N GLN A 124 -14.35 -10.98 -5.22
CA GLN A 124 -15.37 -11.84 -5.81
C GLN A 124 -14.92 -12.40 -7.17
#